data_AF-A0A345DCW8-F1
#
_entry.id   AF-A0A345DCW8-F1
#
_cell.length_a   1.000
_cell.length_b   1.000
_cell.length_c   1.000
_cell.angle_alpha   90.00
_cell.angle_beta   90.00
_cell.angle_gamma   90.00
#
_symmetry.space_group_name_H-M   'P 1'
#
loop_
_entity.id
_entity.type
_entity.pdbx_description
1 polymer ?
#
loop_
_entity_poly.entity_id
_entity_poly.type
_entity_poly.pdbx_seq_one_letter_code
_entity_poly.pdbx_strand_id
1 'polypeptide(L)'
;MIFVQVFLAAIAEEFAFRGYLLEKLLKTSKLSKFYIKANYASVIVTMLFISVHIDLWVFVRYAFISPEGGERYTMYGAFLGRGIGLFIFSFCANTIYLKYRNIKFNILFHATWNALFVLQSLLQGALM
;
A
#
# COMPACT_ATOMS: atom_id res chain seq x y z
N MET A 1 19.25 -9.78 2.11
CA MET A 1 18.74 -9.31 0.80
C MET A 1 17.29 -8.83 0.87
N ILE A 2 16.36 -9.55 1.51
CA ILE A 2 14.92 -9.20 1.57
C ILE A 2 14.66 -7.76 2.07
N PHE A 3 15.30 -7.33 3.16
CA PHE A 3 15.09 -5.97 3.69
C PHE A 3 15.54 -4.84 2.75
N VAL A 4 16.57 -5.08 1.92
CA VAL A 4 17.04 -4.10 0.92
C VAL A 4 16.01 -3.97 -0.20
N GLN A 5 15.46 -5.08 -0.68
CA GLN A 5 14.41 -5.07 -1.71
C GLN A 5 13.14 -4.38 -1.21
N VAL A 6 12.74 -4.66 0.04
CA VAL A 6 11.60 -4.01 0.70
C VAL A 6 11.81 -2.50 0.81
N PHE A 7 13.02 -2.05 1.15
CA PHE A 7 13.35 -0.64 1.24
C PHE A 7 13.33 0.05 -0.15
N LEU A 8 13.87 -0.60 -1.18
CA LEU A 8 13.84 -0.08 -2.56
C LEU A 8 12.41 0.01 -3.11
N ALA A 9 11.57 -0.98 -2.82
CA ALA A 9 10.15 -0.94 -3.17
C ALA A 9 9.45 0.24 -2.49
N ALA A 10 9.66 0.44 -1.19
CA ALA A 10 9.12 1.59 -0.46
C ALA A 10 9.56 2.91 -1.08
N ILE A 11 10.83 3.05 -1.48
CA ILE A 11 11.30 4.26 -2.20
C ILE A 11 10.48 4.49 -3.46
N ALA A 12 10.41 3.48 -4.34
CA ALA A 12 9.74 3.61 -5.63
C ALA A 12 8.25 3.95 -5.47
N GLU A 13 7.56 3.26 -4.58
CA GLU A 13 6.13 3.45 -4.33
C GLU A 13 5.83 4.82 -3.72
N GLU A 14 6.63 5.27 -2.74
CA GLU A 14 6.42 6.59 -2.15
C GLU A 14 6.63 7.71 -3.16
N PHE A 15 7.69 7.65 -3.98
CA PHE A 15 7.90 8.63 -5.04
C PHE A 15 6.77 8.64 -6.06
N ALA A 16 6.28 7.47 -6.49
CA ALA A 16 5.20 7.38 -7.46
C ALA A 16 3.87 7.89 -6.92
N PHE A 17 3.44 7.38 -5.77
CA PHE A 17 2.10 7.67 -5.22
C PHE A 17 2.03 8.99 -4.48
N ARG A 18 3.02 9.33 -3.64
CA ARG A 18 2.98 10.54 -2.80
C ARG A 18 3.80 11.66 -3.41
N GLY A 19 5.02 11.38 -3.85
CA GLY A 19 5.91 12.37 -4.45
C GLY A 19 5.41 12.94 -5.79
N TYR A 20 4.69 12.13 -6.57
CA TYR A 20 4.17 12.53 -7.88
C TYR A 20 2.64 12.56 -7.95
N LEU A 21 1.96 11.43 -7.79
CA LEU A 21 0.52 11.33 -8.07
C LEU A 21 -0.33 12.21 -7.14
N LEU A 22 -0.12 12.11 -5.82
CA LEU A 22 -0.83 12.92 -4.82
C LEU A 22 -0.59 14.41 -5.05
N GLU A 23 0.67 14.82 -5.24
CA GLU A 23 1.03 16.21 -5.56
C GLU A 23 0.40 16.70 -6.86
N LYS A 24 0.36 15.85 -7.89
CA LYS A 24 -0.28 16.18 -9.17
C LYS A 24 -1.77 16.42 -8.99
N LEU A 25 -2.48 15.55 -8.28
CA LEU A 25 -3.92 15.72 -7.99
C LEU A 25 -4.18 16.97 -7.14
N LEU A 26 -3.31 17.25 -6.17
CA LEU A 26 -3.35 18.48 -5.38
C LEU A 26 -3.02 19.74 -6.17
N LYS A 27 -2.38 19.66 -7.34
CA LYS A 27 -2.14 20.82 -8.21
C LYS A 27 -3.24 21.00 -9.24
N THR A 28 -3.74 19.91 -9.82
CA THR A 28 -4.71 19.96 -10.93
C THR A 28 -6.17 20.08 -10.49
N SER A 29 -6.50 19.74 -9.24
CA SER A 29 -7.89 19.80 -8.79
C SER A 29 -8.40 21.25 -8.67
N LYS A 30 -9.62 21.48 -9.19
CA LYS A 30 -10.36 22.76 -9.14
C LYS A 30 -11.08 23.00 -7.81
N LEU A 31 -10.96 22.09 -6.85
CA LEU A 31 -11.60 22.21 -5.54
C LEU A 31 -11.01 23.38 -4.74
N SER A 32 -11.88 24.25 -4.21
CA SER A 32 -11.50 25.51 -3.57
C SER A 32 -10.90 25.35 -2.18
N LYS A 33 -11.36 24.36 -1.40
CA LYS A 33 -10.90 24.13 -0.03
C LYS A 33 -9.82 23.05 0.00
N PHE A 34 -8.67 23.39 0.58
CA PHE A 34 -7.52 22.48 0.65
C PHE A 34 -7.85 21.13 1.29
N TYR A 35 -8.60 21.10 2.40
CA TYR A 35 -8.94 19.82 3.05
C TYR A 35 -9.83 18.92 2.17
N ILE A 36 -10.75 19.50 1.38
CA ILE A 36 -11.59 18.73 0.45
C ILE A 36 -10.70 18.17 -0.67
N LYS A 37 -9.80 18.99 -1.20
CA LYS A 37 -8.83 18.61 -2.21
C LYS A 37 -7.92 17.47 -1.74
N ALA A 38 -7.40 17.59 -0.52
CA ALA A 38 -6.53 16.62 0.11
C ALA A 38 -7.24 15.29 0.37
N ASN A 39 -8.47 15.33 0.88
CA ASN A 39 -9.28 14.12 1.09
C ASN A 39 -9.58 13.43 -0.24
N TYR A 40 -10.04 14.17 -1.25
CA TYR A 40 -10.35 13.63 -2.57
C TYR A 40 -9.12 12.98 -3.23
N ALA A 41 -7.98 13.68 -3.22
CA ALA A 41 -6.73 13.15 -3.76
C ALA A 41 -6.25 11.91 -2.98
N SER A 42 -6.39 11.91 -1.65
CA SER A 42 -6.01 10.77 -0.79
C SER A 42 -6.86 9.54 -1.08
N VAL A 43 -8.17 9.71 -1.31
CA VAL A 43 -9.06 8.61 -1.70
C VAL A 43 -8.62 8.02 -3.03
N ILE A 44 -8.40 8.85 -4.06
CA ILE A 44 -7.96 8.38 -5.39
C ILE A 44 -6.64 7.61 -5.30
N VAL A 45 -5.65 8.19 -4.63
CA VAL A 45 -4.32 7.57 -4.45
C VAL A 45 -4.46 6.23 -3.74
N THR A 46 -5.28 6.16 -2.68
CA THR A 46 -5.52 4.91 -1.96
C THR A 46 -6.23 3.87 -2.81
N MET A 47 -7.24 4.23 -3.60
CA MET A 47 -7.91 3.25 -4.47
C MET A 47 -6.93 2.70 -5.52
N LEU A 48 -6.15 3.56 -6.17
CA LEU A 48 -5.16 3.13 -7.16
C LEU A 48 -4.05 2.28 -6.54
N PHE A 49 -3.58 2.65 -5.34
CA PHE A 49 -2.60 1.87 -4.60
C PHE A 49 -3.12 0.45 -4.33
N ILE A 50 -4.35 0.34 -3.83
CA ILE A 50 -5.00 -0.96 -3.58
C ILE A 50 -5.13 -1.76 -4.87
N SER A 51 -5.61 -1.16 -5.96
CA SER A 51 -5.80 -1.85 -7.25
C SER A 51 -4.51 -2.51 -7.74
N VAL A 52 -3.38 -1.77 -7.74
CA VAL A 52 -2.08 -2.31 -8.18
C VAL A 52 -1.64 -3.51 -7.32
N HIS A 53 -1.91 -3.48 -6.03
CA HIS A 53 -1.52 -4.54 -5.10
C HIS A 53 -2.45 -5.75 -5.11
N ILE A 54 -3.74 -5.53 -5.41
CA ILE A 54 -4.72 -6.60 -5.58
C ILE A 54 -4.42 -7.38 -6.86
N ASP A 55 -4.18 -6.70 -7.99
CA ASP A 55 -3.90 -7.35 -9.27
C ASP A 55 -2.62 -8.19 -9.19
N LEU A 56 -1.60 -7.68 -8.52
CA LEU A 56 -0.36 -8.42 -8.27
C LEU A 56 -0.60 -9.68 -7.43
N TRP A 57 -1.45 -9.62 -6.40
CA TRP A 57 -1.75 -10.78 -5.57
C TRP A 57 -2.54 -11.85 -6.31
N VAL A 58 -3.55 -11.43 -7.06
CA VAL A 58 -4.34 -12.31 -7.92
C VAL A 58 -3.43 -12.97 -8.94
N PHE A 59 -2.59 -12.21 -9.64
CA PHE A 59 -1.63 -12.73 -10.60
C PHE A 59 -0.67 -13.75 -9.98
N VAL A 60 -0.06 -13.46 -8.84
CA VAL A 60 0.89 -14.39 -8.17
C VAL A 60 0.19 -15.70 -7.76
N ARG A 61 -1.05 -15.63 -7.25
CA ARG A 61 -1.82 -16.83 -6.90
C ARG A 61 -2.18 -17.66 -8.14
N TYR A 62 -2.68 -17.04 -9.21
CA TYR A 62 -3.04 -17.75 -10.43
C TYR A 62 -1.83 -18.30 -11.20
N ALA A 63 -0.71 -17.58 -11.19
CA ALA A 63 0.50 -17.95 -11.95
C ALA A 63 1.35 -19.02 -11.25
N PHE A 64 1.31 -19.11 -9.91
CA PHE A 64 2.23 -19.96 -9.15
C PHE A 64 1.55 -20.96 -8.19
N ILE A 65 0.24 -20.88 -7.97
CA ILE A 65 -0.47 -21.74 -7.02
C ILE A 65 -1.65 -22.41 -7.75
N SER A 66 -1.47 -23.69 -8.07
CA SER A 66 -2.42 -24.53 -8.82
C SER A 66 -3.86 -24.42 -8.25
N PRO A 67 -4.90 -24.39 -9.11
CA PRO A 67 -6.29 -24.34 -8.69
C PRO A 67 -6.78 -25.74 -8.26
N GLU A 68 -6.15 -26.36 -7.28
CA GLU A 68 -6.66 -27.59 -6.67
C GLU A 68 -7.30 -27.28 -5.32
N GLY A 69 -8.65 -27.31 -5.30
CA GLY A 69 -9.42 -27.62 -4.09
C GLY A 69 -9.90 -26.43 -3.24
N GLY A 70 -11.19 -26.10 -3.38
CA GLY A 70 -12.08 -25.96 -2.22
C GLY A 70 -12.20 -24.62 -1.47
N GLU A 71 -11.35 -23.63 -1.66
CA GLU A 71 -11.23 -22.54 -0.66
C GLU A 71 -11.63 -21.13 -1.14
N ARG A 72 -12.78 -20.99 -1.81
CA ARG A 72 -13.26 -19.65 -2.22
C ARG A 72 -13.52 -18.73 -1.02
N TYR A 73 -14.03 -19.24 0.10
CA TYR A 73 -14.40 -18.42 1.27
C TYR A 73 -13.18 -17.89 2.06
N THR A 74 -12.11 -18.68 2.20
CA THR A 74 -10.85 -18.23 2.80
C THR A 74 -10.13 -17.24 1.88
N MET A 75 -10.25 -17.39 0.56
CA MET A 75 -9.75 -16.40 -0.41
C MET A 75 -10.45 -15.05 -0.28
N TYR A 76 -11.78 -15.01 -0.17
CA TYR A 76 -12.51 -13.74 0.03
C TYR A 76 -12.12 -13.08 1.36
N GLY A 77 -11.98 -13.85 2.45
CA GLY A 77 -11.55 -13.33 3.74
C GLY A 77 -10.13 -12.76 3.71
N ALA A 78 -9.19 -13.47 3.10
CA ALA A 78 -7.81 -13.00 2.91
C ALA A 78 -7.72 -11.78 1.99
N PHE A 79 -8.56 -11.74 0.95
CA PHE A 79 -8.66 -10.62 0.01
C PHE A 79 -9.22 -9.36 0.68
N LEU A 80 -10.33 -9.48 1.41
CA LEU A 80 -10.94 -8.38 2.16
C LEU A 80 -10.01 -7.88 3.26
N GLY A 81 -9.42 -8.80 4.05
CA GLY A 81 -8.48 -8.44 5.11
C GLY A 81 -7.26 -7.70 4.57
N ARG A 82 -6.69 -8.16 3.46
CA ARG A 82 -5.55 -7.51 2.81
C ARG A 82 -5.91 -6.17 2.17
N GLY A 83 -7.07 -6.10 1.51
CA GLY A 83 -7.58 -4.85 0.94
C GLY A 83 -7.81 -3.76 1.99
N ILE A 84 -8.39 -4.12 3.15
CA ILE A 84 -8.56 -3.21 4.29
C ILE A 84 -7.20 -2.77 4.83
N GLY A 85 -6.25 -3.69 5.00
CA GLY A 85 -4.89 -3.36 5.45
C GLY A 85 -4.19 -2.37 4.52
N LEU A 86 -4.26 -2.59 3.20
CA LEU A 86 -3.72 -1.69 2.18
C LEU A 86 -4.42 -0.34 2.17
N PHE A 87 -5.74 -0.31 2.39
CA PHE A 87 -6.50 0.93 2.50
C PHE A 87 -6.04 1.76 3.68
N ILE A 88 -6.00 1.17 4.87
CA ILE A 88 -5.58 1.85 6.11
C ILE A 88 -4.15 2.36 5.96
N PHE A 89 -3.24 1.49 5.51
CA PHE A 89 -1.85 1.87 5.28
C PHE A 89 -1.73 3.05 4.33
N SER A 90 -2.36 2.98 3.16
CA SER A 90 -2.23 4.04 2.15
C SER A 90 -2.85 5.35 2.62
N PHE A 91 -3.98 5.30 3.31
CA PHE A 91 -4.62 6.49 3.86
C PHE A 91 -3.76 7.16 4.95
N CYS A 92 -3.15 6.36 5.82
CA CYS A 92 -2.19 6.84 6.82
C CYS A 92 -0.96 7.47 6.15
N ALA A 93 -0.35 6.80 5.17
CA ALA A 93 0.80 7.31 4.45
C ALA A 93 0.48 8.63 3.71
N ASN A 94 -0.71 8.78 3.13
CA ASN A 94 -1.15 10.03 2.53
C ASN A 94 -1.28 11.14 3.59
N THR A 95 -1.89 10.83 4.73
CA THR A 95 -2.06 11.78 5.85
C THR A 95 -0.72 12.25 6.41
N ILE A 96 0.21 11.32 6.62
CA ILE A 96 1.57 11.62 7.07
C ILE A 96 2.28 12.52 6.06
N TYR A 97 2.24 12.18 4.78
CA TYR A 97 2.86 12.98 3.74
C TYR A 97 2.26 14.39 3.66
N LEU A 98 0.93 14.52 3.74
CA LEU A 98 0.26 15.83 3.71
C LEU A 98 0.61 16.70 4.92
N LYS A 99 0.78 16.08 6.10
CA LYS A 99 1.13 16.78 7.34
C LYS A 99 2.57 17.28 7.35
N TYR A 100 3.52 16.43 6.93
CA TYR A 100 4.96 16.72 7.08
C TYR A 100 5.63 17.16 5.78
N ARG A 101 5.01 16.94 4.62
CA ARG A 101 5.57 17.18 3.28
C ARG A 101 6.99 16.63 3.09
N ASN A 102 7.27 15.52 3.76
CA ASN A 102 8.60 14.93 3.81
C ASN A 102 8.55 13.52 3.23
N ILE A 103 9.01 13.37 1.99
CA ILE A 103 9.04 12.08 1.30
C ILE A 103 9.96 11.07 1.98
N LYS A 104 11.09 11.53 2.56
CA LYS A 104 12.04 10.65 3.25
C LYS A 104 11.42 10.04 4.50
N PHE A 105 10.63 10.82 5.24
CA PHE A 105 9.88 10.33 6.39
C PHE A 105 8.83 9.29 5.97
N ASN A 106 8.11 9.53 4.87
CA ASN A 106 7.13 8.56 4.37
C ASN A 106 7.78 7.26 3.89
N ILE A 107 8.95 7.33 3.25
CA ILE A 107 9.75 6.16 2.87
C ILE A 107 10.13 5.35 4.10
N LEU A 108 10.61 6.02 5.16
CA LEU A 108 10.95 5.34 6.41
C LEU A 108 9.73 4.69 7.07
N PHE A 109 8.60 5.39 7.11
CA PHE A 109 7.33 4.85 7.62
C PHE A 109 6.90 3.60 6.84
N HIS A 110 6.89 3.67 5.51
CA HIS A 110 6.54 2.56 4.64
C HIS A 110 7.51 1.38 4.78
N ALA A 111 8.81 1.63 4.73
CA ALA A 111 9.80 0.57 4.90
C ALA A 111 9.69 -0.12 6.26
N THR A 112 9.42 0.64 7.33
CA THR A 112 9.20 0.09 8.68
C THR A 112 7.94 -0.77 8.72
N TRP A 113 6.85 -0.30 8.12
CA TRP A 113 5.62 -1.07 8.00
C TRP A 113 5.88 -2.41 7.30
N ASN A 114 6.54 -2.40 6.14
CA ASN A 114 6.86 -3.63 5.42
C ASN A 114 7.81 -4.54 6.21
N ALA A 115 8.80 -3.99 6.92
CA ALA A 115 9.71 -4.75 7.76
C ALA A 115 8.97 -5.47 8.91
N LEU A 116 7.96 -4.82 9.52
CA LEU A 116 7.12 -5.43 10.55
C LEU A 116 6.31 -6.61 9.99
N PHE A 117 5.74 -6.47 8.80
CA PHE A 117 5.03 -7.58 8.14
C PHE A 117 5.95 -8.76 7.82
N VAL A 118 7.14 -8.48 7.28
CA VAL A 118 8.14 -9.52 7.02
C VAL A 118 8.54 -10.20 8.32
N LEU A 119 8.84 -9.44 9.38
CA LEU A 119 9.25 -10.02 10.67
C LEU A 119 8.13 -10.87 11.29
N GLN A 120 6.88 -10.39 11.25
CA GLN A 120 5.72 -11.13 11.77
C GLN A 120 5.51 -12.45 11.02
N SER A 121 5.61 -12.45 9.69
CA SER A 121 5.49 -13.68 8.89
C SER A 121 6.62 -14.67 9.16
N LEU A 122 7.85 -14.18 9.34
CA LEU A 122 8.99 -15.03 9.72
C LEU A 122 8.80 -15.66 11.11
N LEU A 123 8.32 -14.88 12.08
CA LEU A 123 8.00 -15.36 13.42
C LEU A 123 6.90 -16.43 13.42
N GLN A 124 5.84 -16.22 12.64
CA GLN A 124 4.77 -17.20 12.50
C GLN A 124 5.28 -18.51 11.88
N GLY A 125 6.13 -18.43 10.86
CA GLY A 125 6.72 -19.63 10.23
C GLY A 125 7.76 -20.36 11.10
N ALA A 126 8.35 -19.69 12.10
CA ALA A 126 9.30 -20.30 13.02
C ALA A 126 8.64 -20.95 14.26
N LEU A 127 7.37 -20.65 14.52
CA LEU A 127 6.57 -21.20 15.62
C LEU A 127 5.66 -22.36 15.19
N MET A 128 5.68 -22.72 13.90
CA MET A 128 5.00 -23.88 13.31
C MET A 128 6.03 -24.97 12.98
#